data_AF-A0AB35QEV6-F1
#
_entry.id   AF-A0AB35QEV6-F1
#
_cell.length_a   1.000
_cell.length_b   1.000
_cell.length_c   1.000
_cell.angle_alpha   90.00
_cell.angle_beta   90.00
_cell.angle_gamma   90.00
#
_symmetry.space_group_name_H-M   'P 1'
#
loop_
_entity.id
_entity.type
_entity.pdbx_description
1 polymer ?
#
loop_
_entity_poly.entity_id
_entity_poly.type
_entity_poly.pdbx_seq_one_letter_code
_entity_poly.pdbx_strand_id
1 'polypeptide(L)' 'MDICIGGILNGKVRKNNENCFCVGNPHSDDVTEYHKQYFHLNGKLLSFWVCSEINFQEASRIAESFLKKEQRSLSEC' A
#
# COMPACT_ATOMS: atom_id res chain seq x y z
N MET A 1 1.18 -3.63 9.37
CA MET A 1 2.29 -2.98 8.65
C MET A 1 1.65 -2.36 7.44
N ASP A 2 1.59 -1.03 7.39
CA ASP A 2 0.85 -0.35 6.32
C ASP A 2 1.83 -0.07 5.17
N ILE A 3 1.74 -0.91 4.13
CA ILE A 3 2.55 -0.78 2.91
C ILE A 3 1.83 0.21 1.99
N CYS A 4 2.60 1.11 1.35
CA CYS A 4 2.09 2.04 0.36
C CYS A 4 1.93 1.33 -0.99
N ILE A 5 0.79 1.53 -1.64
CA ILE A 5 0.41 0.92 -2.91
C ILE A 5 0.20 2.06 -3.91
N GLY A 6 0.97 2.04 -5.01
CA GLY A 6 0.96 3.09 -6.02
C GLY A 6 1.75 4.34 -5.63
N GLY A 7 1.85 5.27 -6.58
CA GLY A 7 2.52 6.56 -6.41
C GLY A 7 4.01 6.49 -6.02
N ILE A 8 4.54 7.59 -5.51
CA ILE A 8 5.96 7.75 -5.16
C ILE A 8 6.46 6.87 -3.99
N LEU A 9 5.56 6.35 -3.17
CA LEU A 9 5.90 5.47 -2.06
C LEU A 9 5.63 3.98 -2.35
N ASN A 10 5.27 3.60 -3.57
CA ASN A 10 4.91 2.23 -3.93
C ASN A 10 5.87 1.16 -3.36
N GLY A 11 5.35 0.31 -2.47
CA GLY A 11 6.07 -0.75 -1.76
C GLY A 11 6.79 -0.33 -0.47
N LYS A 12 6.85 0.97 -0.14
CA LYS A 12 7.44 1.47 1.11
C LYS A 12 6.48 1.33 2.28
N VAL A 13 7.03 1.06 3.44
CA VAL A 13 6.27 0.93 4.69
C VAL A 13 6.18 2.28 5.35
N ARG A 14 4.99 2.66 5.78
CA ARG A 14 4.80 3.87 6.57
C ARG A 14 3.92 3.58 7.76
N LYS A 15 4.38 3.96 8.94
CA LYS A 15 3.56 3.97 10.15
C LYS A 15 3.03 5.38 10.34
N ASN A 16 1.72 5.55 10.20
CA ASN A 16 1.02 6.78 10.50
C ASN A 16 -0.33 6.41 11.16
N ASN A 17 -0.78 7.21 12.12
CA ASN A 17 -2.05 7.01 12.83
C ASN A 17 -3.21 7.78 12.19
N GLU A 18 -2.96 8.53 11.12
CA GLU A 18 -3.96 9.25 10.36
C GLU A 18 -4.74 8.32 9.40
N ASN A 19 -5.78 8.84 8.76
CA ASN A 19 -6.53 8.11 7.72
C ASN A 19 -6.08 8.47 6.30
N CYS A 20 -5.35 9.57 6.13
CA CYS A 20 -4.71 9.95 4.87
C CYS A 20 -3.42 10.72 5.14
N PHE A 21 -2.56 10.80 4.13
CA PHE A 21 -1.40 11.71 4.12
C PHE A 21 -0.99 12.05 2.70
N CYS A 22 -0.34 13.20 2.53
CA CYS A 22 0.25 13.61 1.27
C CYS A 22 1.77 13.46 1.28
N VAL A 23 2.34 13.21 0.11
CA VAL A 23 3.80 13.19 -0.10
C VAL A 23 4.11 13.96 -1.37
N GLY A 24 4.89 15.01 -1.22
CA GLY A 24 5.43 15.76 -2.35
C GLY A 24 6.72 15.15 -2.86
N ASN A 25 6.98 15.32 -4.16
CA ASN A 25 8.31 15.11 -4.72
C ASN A 25 9.18 16.35 -4.42
N PRO A 26 10.39 16.21 -3.84
CA PRO A 26 11.29 17.36 -3.62
C PRO A 26 11.74 18.07 -4.91
N HIS A 27 11.55 17.43 -6.07
CA HIS A 27 11.99 17.91 -7.38
C HIS A 27 10.84 18.24 -8.33
N SER A 28 9.59 18.17 -7.89
CA SER A 28 8.42 18.62 -8.68
C SER A 28 7.30 19.11 -7.77
N ASP A 29 6.33 19.84 -8.32
CA ASP A 29 5.13 20.25 -7.58
C ASP A 29 4.11 19.10 -7.40
N ASP A 30 4.49 17.88 -7.79
CA ASP A 30 3.60 16.71 -7.72
C ASP A 30 3.43 16.29 -6.27
N VAL A 31 2.17 16.23 -5.85
CA VAL A 31 1.76 15.75 -4.53
C VAL A 31 0.90 14.52 -4.71
N THR A 32 1.35 13.40 -4.15
CA THR A 32 0.57 12.17 -4.10
C THR A 32 -0.13 12.04 -2.76
N GLU A 33 -1.45 11.92 -2.78
CA GLU A 33 -2.27 11.61 -1.60
C GLU A 33 -2.44 10.10 -1.44
N TYR A 34 -2.39 9.63 -0.20
CA TYR A 34 -2.64 8.25 0.16
C TYR A 34 -3.74 8.18 1.21
N HIS A 35 -4.64 7.21 1.07
CA HIS A 35 -5.68 6.91 2.06
C HIS A 35 -5.47 5.52 2.65
N LYS A 36 -5.79 5.37 3.93
CA LYS A 36 -5.82 4.07 4.58
C LYS A 36 -7.02 3.28 4.07
N GLN A 37 -6.76 2.14 3.45
CA GLN A 37 -7.80 1.22 2.99
C GLN A 37 -7.61 -0.15 3.62
N TYR A 38 -8.74 -0.82 3.87
CA TYR A 38 -8.79 -2.13 4.49
C TYR A 38 -9.18 -3.17 3.45
N PHE A 39 -8.46 -4.29 3.46
CA PHE A 39 -8.66 -5.38 2.53
C PHE A 39 -8.84 -6.68 3.31
N HIS A 40 -9.82 -7.49 2.90
CA HIS A 40 -9.99 -8.85 3.37
C HIS A 40 -9.19 -9.78 2.46
N LEU A 41 -8.01 -10.20 2.91
CA LEU A 41 -7.10 -11.03 2.11
C LEU A 41 -6.74 -12.29 2.89
N ASN A 42 -6.91 -13.47 2.27
CA ASN A 42 -6.67 -14.78 2.89
C ASN A 42 -7.31 -14.93 4.29
N GLY A 43 -8.53 -14.42 4.47
CA GLY A 43 -9.25 -14.47 5.75
C GLY A 43 -8.73 -13.52 6.83
N LYS A 44 -7.76 -12.65 6.53
CA LYS A 44 -7.23 -11.62 7.43
C LYS A 44 -7.67 -10.23 6.97
N LEU A 45 -8.00 -9.37 7.93
CA LEU A 45 -8.21 -7.95 7.67
C LEU A 45 -6.85 -7.24 7.74
N LEU A 46 -6.44 -6.62 6.64
CA LEU A 46 -5.16 -5.92 6.51
C LEU A 46 -5.40 -4.50 6.04
N SER A 47 -4.61 -3.55 6.55
CA SER A 47 -4.63 -2.16 6.12
C SER A 47 -3.42 -1.83 5.25
N PHE A 48 -3.66 -1.03 4.22
CA PHE A 48 -2.65 -0.52 3.29
C PHE A 48 -2.86 0.98 3.06
N TRP A 49 -1.78 1.67 2.69
CA TRP A 49 -1.87 3.04 2.20
C TRP A 49 -2.04 2.99 0.69
N VAL A 50 -3.15 3.49 0.18
CA VAL A 50 -3.47 3.41 -1.25
C VAL A 50 -3.42 4.81 -1.84
N CYS A 51 -2.58 4.98 -2.87
CA CYS A 51 -2.51 6.21 -3.63
C CYS A 51 -3.90 6.56 -4.20
N SER A 52 -4.33 7.82 -4.10
CA SER A 52 -5.63 8.28 -4.59
C SER A 52 -5.78 8.17 -6.11
N GLU A 53 -4.67 8.13 -6.85
CA GLU A 53 -4.63 8.04 -8.31
C GLU A 53 -4.90 6.63 -8.85
N ILE A 54 -4.82 5.60 -8.00
CA ILE A 54 -5.10 4.22 -8.41
C ILE A 54 -6.48 3.77 -7.90
N ASN A 55 -7.15 2.97 -8.71
CA ASN A 55 -8.45 2.41 -8.33
C ASN A 55 -8.29 1.18 -7.41
N PHE A 56 -9.39 0.81 -6.76
CA PHE A 56 -9.45 -0.31 -5.83
C PHE A 56 -9.04 -1.65 -6.46
N GLN A 57 -9.37 -1.90 -7.72
CA GLN A 57 -9.07 -3.17 -8.39
C GLN A 57 -7.57 -3.35 -8.59
N GLU A 58 -6.88 -2.28 -9.02
CA GLU A 58 -5.44 -2.26 -9.16
C GLU A 58 -4.75 -2.37 -7.79
N ALA A 59 -5.23 -1.62 -6.80
CA ALA A 59 -4.72 -1.71 -5.43
C ALA A 59 -4.86 -3.13 -4.85
N SER A 60 -5.99 -3.79 -5.08
CA SER A 60 -6.25 -5.17 -4.65
C SER A 60 -5.25 -6.16 -5.26
N ARG A 61 -4.99 -6.05 -6.57
CA ARG A 61 -4.02 -6.93 -7.26
C ARG A 61 -2.61 -6.77 -6.70
N ILE A 62 -2.21 -5.54 -6.38
CA ILE A 62 -0.91 -5.27 -5.78
C ILE A 62 -0.84 -5.82 -4.35
N ALA A 63 -1.88 -5.60 -3.53
CA ALA A 63 -1.95 -6.11 -2.16
C ALA A 63 -1.87 -7.65 -2.11
N GLU A 64 -2.60 -8.34 -3.01
CA GLU A 64 -2.51 -9.80 -3.16
C GLU A 64 -1.11 -10.27 -3.56
N SER A 65 -0.43 -9.53 -4.44
CA SER A 65 0.93 -9.85 -4.89
C SER A 65 1.94 -9.76 -3.73
N PHE A 66 1.81 -8.74 -2.87
CA PHE A 66 2.64 -8.62 -1.67
C PHE A 66 2.45 -9.82 -0.73
N LEU A 67 1.21 -10.28 -0.51
CA LEU A 67 0.94 -11.44 0.33
C LEU A 67 1.44 -12.77 -0.25
N LYS A 68 1.40 -12.92 -1.57
CA LYS A 68 1.96 -14.11 -2.24
C LYS A 68 3.48 -14.17 -2.12
N LYS A 69 4.16 -13.03 -2.14
CA LYS A 69 5.62 -12.94 -1.93
C LYS A 69 6.02 -13.30 -0.49
N GLU A 70 5.31 -12.75 0.49
CA GLU A 70 5.54 -13.06 1.93
C GLU A 70 5.35 -14.54 2.25
N GLN A 71 4.36 -15.21 1.63
CA GLN A 71 4.16 -16.65 1.81
C GLN A 71 5.30 -17.49 1.23
N ARG A 72 5.90 -17.07 0.10
CA ARG A 72 7.05 -17.77 -0.48
C ARG A 72 8.28 -17.69 0.42
N SER A 73 8.56 -16.52 0.97
CA SER A 73 9.69 -16.34 1.90
C SER A 73 9.54 -17.12 3.21
N LEU A 74 8.31 -17.45 3.62
CA LEU A 74 8.04 -18.28 4.81
C LEU A 74 8.00 -19.79 4.51
N SER A 75 7.93 -20.19 3.24
CA SER A 75 7.95 -21.60 2.81
C SER A 75 9.34 -22.12 2.42
N GLU A 76 10.38 -21.27 2.47
CA GLU A 76 11.78 -21.62 2.18
C GLU A 76 12.63 -21.77 3.46
N CYS A 77 12.03 -22.15 4.60
CA CYS A 77 12.74 -22.54 5.83
C CYS A 77 12.58 -24.03 6.14
#